data_AF-A0A2E5XAB5-F1
#
_entry.id   AF-A0A2E5XAB5-F1
#
_cell.length_a   1.000
_cell.length_b   1.000
_cell.length_c   1.000
_cell.angle_alpha   90.00
_cell.angle_beta   90.00
_cell.angle_gamma   90.00
#
_symmetry.space_group_name_H-M   'P 1'
#
loop_
_entity.id
_entity.type
_entity.pdbx_description
1 polymer ?
#
loop_
_entity_poly.entity_id
_entity_poly.type
_entity_poly.pdbx_seq_one_letter_code
_entity_poly.pdbx_strand_id
1 'polypeptide(L)' 'MIVDFLLELIPRQIRKVVGIILIIIGLILALLITILYLVAGPASDQSGLGVVIFAMMAILSLSVGLGLLPDDESD' A
#
# COMPACT_ATOMS: atom_id res chain seq x y z
N MET A 1 6.06 5.14 -24.67
CA MET A 1 7.10 6.06 -25.19
C MET A 1 7.43 7.20 -24.23
N ILE A 2 6.51 8.12 -23.86
CA ILE A 2 6.85 9.15 -22.84
C ILE A 2 6.88 8.58 -21.41
N VAL A 3 5.99 7.64 -21.10
CA VAL A 3 5.82 7.07 -19.76
C VAL A 3 6.98 6.16 -19.39
N ASP A 4 7.47 5.36 -20.34
CA ASP A 4 8.66 4.52 -20.18
C ASP A 4 9.89 5.38 -19.88
N PHE A 5 10.07 6.50 -20.60
CA PHE A 5 11.18 7.43 -20.38
C PHE A 5 11.13 8.10 -19.00
N LEU A 6 9.92 8.41 -18.49
CA LEU A 6 9.72 8.93 -17.14
C LEU A 6 9.99 7.87 -16.05
N LEU A 7 9.63 6.61 -16.30
CA LEU A 7 9.90 5.48 -15.39
C LEU A 7 11.38 5.08 -15.39
N GLU A 8 12.06 5.24 -16.52
CA GLU A 8 13.49 4.96 -16.70
C GLU A 8 14.36 6.06 -16.09
N LEU A 9 13.85 7.30 -16.04
CA LEU A 9 14.48 8.41 -15.32
C LEU A 9 14.35 8.28 -13.79
N ILE A 10 13.39 7.50 -13.28
CA ILE A 10 13.25 7.23 -11.84
C ILE A 10 14.34 6.21 -11.42
N PRO A 11 15.34 6.65 -10.63
CA PRO A 11 16.42 5.78 -10.18
C PRO A 11 15.85 4.58 -9.44
N ARG A 12 16.43 3.39 -9.68
CA ARG A 12 16.02 2.11 -9.07
C ARG A 12 15.98 2.18 -7.54
N GLN A 13 16.84 3.02 -6.95
CA GLN A 13 16.87 3.31 -5.50
C GLN A 13 15.59 4.01 -5.01
N ILE A 14 15.06 4.98 -5.77
CA ILE A 14 13.83 5.70 -5.40
C ILE A 14 12.62 4.75 -5.46
N ARG A 15 12.57 3.83 -6.43
CA ARG A 15 11.53 2.79 -6.49
C ARG A 15 11.51 1.89 -5.24
N LYS A 16 12.68 1.40 -4.80
CA LYS A 16 12.78 0.63 -3.55
C LYS A 16 12.23 1.41 -2.35
N VAL A 17 12.66 2.67 -2.21
CA VAL A 17 12.24 3.55 -1.10
C VAL A 17 10.74 3.84 -1.14
N VAL A 18 10.20 4.17 -2.31
CA VAL A 18 8.76 4.39 -2.51
C VAL A 18 7.96 3.13 -2.18
N GLY A 19 8.44 1.95 -2.61
CA GLY A 19 7.77 0.70 -2.31
C GLY A 19 7.72 0.40 -0.80
N ILE A 20 8.84 0.59 -0.10
CA ILE A 20 8.91 0.44 1.36
C ILE A 20 7.98 1.43 2.06
N ILE A 21 7.95 2.70 1.64
CA ILE A 21 7.06 3.72 2.21
C ILE A 21 5.59 3.31 2.02
N LEU A 22 5.21 2.82 0.84
CA LEU A 22 3.85 2.35 0.56
C LEU A 22 3.47 1.13 1.42
N ILE A 23 4.41 0.22 1.69
CA ILE A 23 4.18 -0.91 2.62
C ILE A 23 3.91 -0.40 4.02
N ILE A 24 4.73 0.54 4.52
CA ILE A 24 4.57 1.13 5.86
C ILE A 24 3.20 1.82 5.98
N ILE A 25 2.79 2.60 4.98
CA ILE A 25 1.48 3.26 4.95
C ILE A 25 0.35 2.21 5.00
N GLY A 26 0.42 1.16 4.18
CA GLY A 26 -0.55 0.08 4.19
C GLY A 26 -0.67 -0.61 5.55
N LEU A 27 0.46 -0.83 6.23
CA LEU A 27 0.51 -1.42 7.56
C LEU A 27 -0.15 -0.54 8.62
N ILE A 28 0.13 0.77 8.57
CA ILE A 28 -0.49 1.75 9.48
C ILE A 28 -2.01 1.77 9.26
N LEU A 29 -2.46 1.80 8.01
CA LEU A 29 -3.89 1.77 7.66
C LEU A 29 -4.57 0.51 8.23
N ALA A 30 -3.96 -0.67 8.06
CA ALA A 30 -4.48 -1.93 8.58
C ALA A 30 -4.57 -1.95 10.11
N LEU A 31 -3.55 -1.41 10.81
CA LEU A 31 -3.58 -1.25 12.26
C LEU A 31 -4.69 -0.30 12.69
N LEU A 32 -4.88 0.80 11.97
CA LEU A 32 -5.91 1.78 12.26
C LEU A 32 -7.31 1.16 12.14
N ILE A 33 -7.57 0.40 11.07
CA ILE A 33 -8.81 -0.37 10.89
C ILE A 33 -9.02 -1.35 12.05
N THR A 34 -7.98 -2.11 12.41
CA THR A 34 -8.04 -3.11 13.47
C THR A 34 -8.41 -2.47 14.82
N ILE A 35 -7.78 -1.35 15.16
CA ILE A 35 -8.07 -0.61 16.40
C ILE A 35 -9.49 -0.02 16.34
N LEU A 36 -9.88 0.56 15.20
CA LEU A 36 -11.24 1.10 15.03
C LEU A 36 -12.29 0.01 15.18
N TYR A 37 -12.07 -1.18 14.62
CA TYR A 37 -12.99 -2.31 14.73
C TYR A 37 -13.05 -2.87 16.17
N LEU A 38 -11.92 -2.89 16.87
CA LEU A 38 -11.84 -3.33 18.26
C LEU A 38 -12.53 -2.35 19.22
N VAL A 39 -12.39 -1.05 19.00
CA VAL A 39 -12.92 0.01 19.88
C VAL A 39 -14.37 0.37 19.57
N ALA A 40 -14.72 0.54 18.29
CA ALA A 40 -16.06 0.97 17.87
C ALA A 40 -17.03 -0.20 17.68
N GLY A 41 -16.54 -1.44 17.75
CA GLY A 41 -17.32 -2.63 17.42
C GLY A 41 -17.59 -2.76 15.93
N PRO A 42 -18.28 -3.83 15.49
CA PRO A 42 -18.62 -4.03 14.10
C PRO A 42 -19.42 -2.84 13.57
N ALA A 43 -18.84 -2.20 12.57
CA ALA A 43 -19.43 -1.10 11.84
C ALA A 43 -20.86 -1.42 11.39
N SER A 44 -21.83 -0.59 11.80
CA SER A 44 -23.16 -0.57 11.18
C SER A 44 -23.03 -0.23 9.69
N ASP A 45 -24.06 -0.53 8.88
CA ASP A 45 -24.01 -0.59 7.41
C ASP A 45 -23.27 0.56 6.68
N GLN A 46 -23.19 1.76 7.28
CA GLN A 46 -22.52 2.92 6.72
C GLN A 46 -21.00 3.00 7.01
N SER A 47 -20.52 2.47 8.14
CA SER A 47 -19.09 2.43 8.47
C SER A 47 -18.36 1.24 7.83
N GLY A 48 -19.09 0.21 7.39
CA GLY A 48 -18.53 -0.95 6.69
C GLY A 48 -17.91 -0.56 5.34
N LEU A 49 -18.51 0.39 4.63
CA LEU A 49 -18.00 0.89 3.35
C LEU A 49 -16.67 1.64 3.50
N GLY A 50 -16.51 2.40 4.60
CA GLY A 50 -15.25 3.05 4.93
C GLY A 50 -14.13 2.05 5.24
N VAL A 51 -14.44 0.99 5.98
CA VAL A 51 -13.50 -0.12 6.27
C VAL A 51 -13.05 -0.82 4.98
N VAL A 52 -13.98 -1.09 4.06
CA VAL A 52 -13.67 -1.71 2.76
C VAL A 52 -12.76 -0.83 1.90
N ILE A 53 -13.04 0.47 1.82
CA ILE A 53 -12.19 1.41 1.07
C ILE A 53 -10.79 1.47 1.67
N PHE A 54 -10.67 1.56 2.99
CA PHE A 54 -9.38 1.56 3.68
C PHE A 54 -8.61 0.25 3.50
N ALA A 55 -9.29 -0.90 3.58
CA ALA A 55 -8.68 -2.20 3.31
C ALA A 55 -8.21 -2.31 1.85
N MET A 56 -9.01 -1.85 0.90
CA MET A 56 -8.65 -1.84 -0.52
C MET A 56 -7.45 -0.92 -0.78
N MET A 57 -7.39 0.27 -0.14
CA MET A 57 -6.23 1.16 -0.20
C MET A 57 -4.98 0.51 0.39
N ALA A 58 -5.11 -0.21 1.51
CA ALA A 58 -3.99 -0.92 2.13
C ALA A 58 -3.46 -2.03 1.21
N ILE A 59 -4.35 -2.82 0.58
CA ILE A 59 -3.99 -3.88 -0.37
C ILE A 59 -3.29 -3.30 -1.61
N LEU A 60 -3.81 -2.19 -2.16
CA LEU A 60 -3.18 -1.52 -3.30
C LEU A 60 -1.81 -0.95 -2.95
N SER A 61 -1.70 -0.30 -1.79
CA SER A 61 -0.42 0.22 -1.28
C SER A 61 0.60 -0.89 -1.08
N LEU A 62 0.18 -2.03 -0.53
CA LEU A 62 1.01 -3.21 -0.34
C LEU A 62 1.43 -3.84 -1.68
N SER A 63 0.50 -3.95 -2.63
CA SER A 63 0.75 -4.57 -3.96
C SER A 63 1.69 -3.72 -4.81
N VAL A 64 1.49 -2.40 -4.82
CA VAL A 64 2.41 -1.47 -5.49
C VAL A 64 3.76 -1.47 -4.76
N GLY A 65 3.75 -1.51 -3.42
CA GLY A 65 4.97 -1.57 -2.63
C GLY A 65 5.81 -2.82 -2.92
N LEU A 66 5.17 -3.98 -3.01
CA LEU A 66 5.80 -5.26 -3.36
C LEU A 66 6.24 -5.31 -4.83
N GLY A 67 5.43 -4.82 -5.78
CA GLY A 67 5.80 -4.79 -7.20
C GLY A 67 6.92 -3.78 -7.53
N LEU A 68 7.20 -2.84 -6.63
CA LEU A 68 8.32 -1.90 -6.73
C LEU A 68 9.57 -2.38 -5.99
N LEU A 69 9.46 -3.40 -5.14
CA LEU A 69 10.64 -4.13 -4.69
C LEU A 69 11.21 -4.84 -5.93
N PRO A 70 12.46 -4.55 -6.33
CA PRO A 70 13.08 -5.33 -7.36
C PRO A 70 13.16 -6.76 -6.86
N ASP A 71 12.77 -7.69 -7.71
CA ASP A 71 13.23 -9.06 -7.63
C ASP A 71 14.76 -8.96 -7.47
N ASP A 72 15.25 -9.25 -6.26
CA ASP A 72 16.66 -9.58 -6.12
C ASP A 72 16.77 -10.90 -6.91
N GLU A 73 17.09 -10.76 -8.20
CA GLU A 73 17.55 -11.85 -9.05
C GLU A 73 18.55 -12.63 -8.22
N SER A 74 18.12 -13.82 -7.83
CA SER A 74 18.96 -14.82 -7.22
C SER A 74 19.85 -15.33 -8.35
N ASP A 75 21.11 -14.87 -8.34
CA ASP A 75 22.26 -15.32 -9.15
C ASP A 75 22.13 -15.29 -10.69
#